data_AF-A0A1D2MND4-F1
#
_entry.id   AF-A0A1D2MND4-F1
#
_cell.length_a   1.000
_cell.length_b   1.000
_cell.length_c   1.000
_cell.angle_alpha   90.00
_cell.angle_beta   90.00
_cell.angle_gamma   90.00
#
_symmetry.space_group_name_H-M   'P 1'
#
loop_
_entity.id
_entity.type
_entity.pdbx_description
1 polymer ?
#
loop_
_entity_poly.entity_id
_entity_poly.type
_entity_poly.pdbx_seq_one_letter_code
_entity_poly.pdbx_strand_id
1 'polypeptide(L)'
;MVIKLEPDEVMALQKFKVVVDDLDEDDNVLIRFLRARDYDVPSAEKMLRNAVEWRKDIGIDNYLQWEFPPNYPSDLNWKYFGTDNDGAGICWMVAGRSNLKAILDRGEYDSALRWSFVMMETGLKLFSESGIPGLVVIDMEDLSYNKATHIPSLKILYEGLQQFEKCYPEMARRL
;
A
#
# COMPACT_ATOMS: atom_id res chain seq x y z
N MET A 1 -9.80 -4.64 10.23
CA MET A 1 -9.56 -6.09 9.99
C MET A 1 -9.39 -6.75 11.35
N VAL A 2 -10.06 -7.87 11.63
CA VAL A 2 -9.80 -8.63 12.86
C VAL A 2 -8.90 -9.80 12.49
N ILE A 3 -7.60 -9.67 12.72
CA ILE A 3 -6.66 -10.75 12.44
C ILE A 3 -6.86 -11.84 13.49
N LYS A 4 -7.18 -13.05 13.03
CA LYS A 4 -7.20 -14.22 13.92
C LYS A 4 -5.77 -14.53 14.35
N LEU A 5 -5.54 -14.56 15.67
CA LEU A 5 -4.27 -14.89 16.28
C LEU A 5 -4.19 -16.39 16.56
N GLU A 6 -3.07 -17.00 16.17
CA GLU A 6 -2.69 -18.33 16.62
C GLU A 6 -2.11 -18.28 18.05
N PRO A 7 -2.16 -19.37 18.83
CA PRO A 7 -1.76 -19.35 20.24
C PRO A 7 -0.35 -18.80 20.49
N ASP A 8 0.60 -19.15 19.63
CA ASP A 8 2.00 -18.72 19.75
C ASP A 8 2.19 -17.23 19.41
N GLU A 9 1.29 -16.65 18.61
CA GLU A 9 1.31 -15.24 18.23
C GLU A 9 0.95 -14.33 19.40
N VAL A 10 0.08 -14.79 20.31
CA VAL A 10 -0.36 -14.00 21.46
C VAL A 10 0.82 -13.61 22.34
N MET A 11 1.75 -14.54 22.59
CA MET A 11 2.94 -14.27 23.39
C MET A 11 3.93 -13.33 22.68
N ALA A 12 4.13 -13.51 21.37
CA ALA A 12 4.98 -12.63 20.58
C ALA A 12 4.43 -11.20 20.55
N LEU A 13 3.12 -11.06 20.34
CA LEU A 13 2.43 -9.77 20.34
C LEU A 13 2.54 -9.06 21.69
N GLN A 14 2.32 -9.75 22.80
CA GLN A 14 2.47 -9.15 24.14
C GLN A 14 3.87 -8.60 24.39
N LYS A 15 4.92 -9.36 24.02
CA LYS A 15 6.30 -8.88 24.12
C LYS A 15 6.54 -7.67 23.23
N PHE A 16 6.03 -7.72 22.00
CA PHE A 16 6.24 -6.67 21.03
C PHE A 16 5.57 -5.36 21.48
N LYS A 17 4.35 -5.42 22.01
CA LYS A 17 3.63 -4.25 22.57
C LYS A 17 4.44 -3.51 23.62
N VAL A 18 5.15 -4.22 24.49
CA VAL A 18 6.01 -3.58 25.52
C VAL A 18 7.20 -2.85 24.88
N VAL A 19 7.75 -3.39 23.79
CA VAL A 19 8.92 -2.83 23.11
C VAL A 19 8.57 -1.57 22.30
N VAL A 20 7.35 -1.51 21.76
CA VAL A 20 6.88 -0.43 20.88
C VAL A 20 5.73 0.38 21.48
N ASP A 21 5.58 0.34 22.81
CA ASP A 21 4.53 1.05 23.55
C ASP A 21 4.50 2.56 23.25
N ASP A 22 5.67 3.12 22.91
CA ASP A 22 5.82 4.52 22.53
C ASP A 22 5.16 4.89 21.18
N LEU A 23 4.84 3.91 20.33
CA LEU A 23 4.26 4.15 19.00
C LEU A 23 2.72 4.17 18.99
N ASP A 24 2.06 3.67 20.05
CA ASP A 24 0.58 3.60 20.17
C ASP A 24 -0.14 2.98 18.95
N GLU A 25 0.45 1.92 18.39
CA GLU A 25 -0.08 1.22 17.20
C GLU A 25 -1.09 0.11 17.55
N ASP A 26 -2.08 -0.10 16.68
CA ASP A 26 -3.12 -1.12 16.86
C ASP A 26 -2.57 -2.56 16.77
N ASP A 27 -3.15 -3.49 17.52
CA ASP A 27 -2.73 -4.90 17.57
C ASP A 27 -2.70 -5.55 16.17
N ASN A 28 -3.61 -5.16 15.27
CA ASN A 28 -3.60 -5.67 13.89
C ASN A 28 -2.42 -5.12 13.08
N VAL A 29 -1.94 -3.91 13.37
CA VAL A 29 -0.70 -3.38 12.76
C VAL A 29 0.47 -4.20 13.28
N LEU A 30 0.60 -4.29 14.61
CA LEU A 30 1.72 -4.95 15.27
C LEU A 30 1.91 -6.40 14.82
N ILE A 31 0.83 -7.18 14.71
CA ILE A 31 0.93 -8.58 14.28
C ILE A 31 1.38 -8.73 12.82
N ARG A 32 1.03 -7.79 11.92
CA ARG A 32 1.48 -7.84 10.52
C ARG A 32 2.99 -7.67 10.42
N PHE A 33 3.55 -6.74 11.19
CA PHE A 33 5.00 -6.54 11.23
C PHE A 33 5.73 -7.73 11.87
N LEU A 34 5.15 -8.35 12.89
CA LEU A 34 5.68 -9.60 13.45
C LEU A 34 5.68 -10.74 12.43
N ARG A 35 4.54 -10.99 11.75
CA ARG A 35 4.41 -12.03 10.72
C ARG A 35 5.41 -11.84 9.59
N ALA A 36 5.58 -10.61 9.10
CA ALA A 36 6.53 -10.30 8.05
C ALA A 36 8.00 -10.53 8.42
N ARG A 37 8.29 -10.75 9.71
CA ARG A 37 9.64 -11.01 10.24
C ARG A 37 9.70 -12.30 11.04
N ASP A 38 8.81 -13.25 10.77
CA ASP A 38 8.78 -14.57 11.43
C ASP A 38 8.81 -14.48 12.97
N TYR A 39 8.12 -13.47 13.52
CA TYR A 39 8.06 -13.13 14.95
C TYR A 39 9.40 -12.71 15.59
N ASP A 40 10.41 -12.36 14.81
CA ASP A 40 11.63 -11.73 15.30
C ASP A 40 11.36 -10.29 15.75
N VAL A 41 11.22 -10.11 17.07
CA VAL A 41 10.87 -8.82 17.69
C VAL A 41 11.82 -7.67 17.30
N PRO A 42 13.16 -7.83 17.33
CA PRO A 42 14.06 -6.74 16.94
C PRO A 42 13.91 -6.32 15.47
N SER A 43 13.77 -7.27 14.55
CA SER A 43 13.57 -6.96 13.13
C SER A 43 12.20 -6.36 12.85
N ALA A 44 11.16 -6.84 13.54
CA ALA A 44 9.81 -6.28 13.44
C ALA A 44 9.75 -4.85 13.98
N GLU A 45 10.39 -4.57 15.12
CA GLU A 45 10.51 -3.22 15.69
C GLU A 45 11.19 -2.28 14.70
N LYS A 46 12.36 -2.67 14.17
CA LYS A 46 13.09 -1.85 13.20
C LYS A 46 12.24 -1.55 11.97
N MET A 47 11.51 -2.54 11.46
CA MET A 47 10.64 -2.37 10.30
C MET A 47 9.48 -1.42 10.60
N LEU A 48 8.82 -1.59 11.75
CA LEU A 48 7.70 -0.74 12.17
C LEU A 48 8.14 0.71 12.36
N ARG A 49 9.25 0.95 13.07
CA ARG A 49 9.78 2.30 13.29
C ARG A 49 10.12 3.00 11.98
N ASN A 50 10.75 2.30 11.03
CA ASN A 50 11.02 2.85 9.70
C ASN A 50 9.73 3.20 8.94
N ALA A 51 8.67 2.38 9.07
CA ALA A 51 7.39 2.65 8.43
C ALA A 51 6.71 3.89 9.03
N VAL A 52 6.70 4.03 10.36
CA VAL A 52 6.17 5.20 11.07
C VAL A 52 6.94 6.47 10.70
N GLU A 53 8.27 6.40 10.68
CA GLU A 53 9.12 7.53 10.28
C GLU A 53 8.85 7.95 8.83
N TRP A 54 8.78 6.98 7.90
CA TRP A 54 8.45 7.27 6.51
C TRP A 54 7.08 7.94 6.36
N ARG A 55 6.03 7.42 7.02
CA ARG A 55 4.67 8.02 6.98
C ARG A 55 4.69 9.46 7.44
N LYS A 56 5.45 9.76 8.49
CA LYS A 56 5.63 11.11 9.04
C LYS A 56 6.39 12.01 8.06
N ASP A 57 7.49 11.54 7.49
CA ASP A 57 8.36 12.32 6.61
C ASP A 57 7.64 12.76 5.34
N ILE A 58 6.84 11.88 4.74
CA ILE A 58 6.07 12.23 3.55
C ILE A 58 4.73 12.92 3.90
N GLY A 59 4.32 12.87 5.16
CA GLY A 59 3.06 13.44 5.63
C GLY A 59 1.83 12.80 4.98
N ILE A 60 1.85 11.47 4.81
CA ILE A 60 0.84 10.73 4.04
C ILE A 60 -0.59 10.93 4.56
N ASP A 61 -0.74 11.14 5.87
CA ASP A 61 -2.04 11.36 6.51
C ASP A 61 -2.75 12.61 5.97
N ASN A 62 -1.99 13.57 5.42
CA ASN A 62 -2.52 14.78 4.80
C ASN A 62 -2.88 14.57 3.32
N TYR A 63 -2.42 13.51 2.66
CA TYR A 63 -2.61 13.32 1.22
C TYR A 63 -4.07 13.11 0.85
N LEU A 64 -4.87 12.46 1.71
CA LEU A 64 -6.30 12.28 1.49
C LEU A 64 -7.09 13.60 1.49
N GLN A 65 -6.52 14.68 2.05
CA GLN A 65 -7.12 16.02 2.09
C GLN A 65 -6.59 16.93 0.97
N TRP A 66 -5.66 16.45 0.15
CA TRP A 66 -5.09 17.24 -0.93
C TRP A 66 -6.07 17.31 -2.10
N GLU A 67 -6.28 18.52 -2.64
CA GLU A 67 -6.90 18.74 -3.94
C GLU A 67 -5.98 18.29 -5.10
N PHE A 68 -6.33 17.15 -5.72
CA PHE A 68 -5.67 16.69 -6.94
C PHE A 68 -6.37 17.20 -8.21
N PRO A 69 -5.67 17.25 -9.36
CA PRO A 69 -6.29 17.61 -10.61
C PRO A 69 -7.51 16.70 -10.92
N PRO A 70 -8.66 17.25 -11.35
CA PRO A 70 -9.90 16.48 -11.52
C PRO A 70 -9.81 15.32 -12.52
N ASN A 71 -8.83 15.35 -13.42
CA ASN A 71 -8.59 14.31 -14.42
C ASN A 71 -7.84 13.09 -13.86
N TYR A 72 -7.21 13.18 -12.67
CA TYR A 72 -6.38 12.08 -12.13
C TYR A 72 -7.14 10.76 -11.92
N PRO A 73 -8.37 10.74 -11.36
CA PRO A 73 -9.13 9.49 -11.22
C PRO A 73 -9.33 8.77 -12.56
N SER A 74 -9.67 9.50 -13.62
CA SER A 74 -9.87 8.94 -14.96
C SER A 74 -8.57 8.61 -15.67
N ASP A 75 -7.54 9.44 -15.50
CA ASP A 75 -6.27 9.31 -16.22
C ASP A 75 -5.38 8.21 -15.63
N LEU A 76 -5.31 8.09 -14.31
CA LEU A 76 -4.45 7.10 -13.65
C LEU A 76 -5.15 5.73 -13.56
N ASN A 77 -6.48 5.72 -13.54
CA ASN A 77 -7.34 4.56 -13.81
C ASN A 77 -7.14 3.37 -12.85
N TRP A 78 -7.01 3.66 -11.55
CA TRP A 78 -7.08 2.66 -10.49
C TRP A 78 -8.53 2.49 -10.04
N LYS A 79 -8.97 1.24 -9.86
CA LYS A 79 -10.38 0.95 -9.49
C LYS A 79 -10.45 -0.05 -8.35
N TYR A 80 -11.32 0.22 -7.39
CA TYR A 80 -11.69 -0.74 -6.35
C TYR A 80 -13.07 -1.31 -6.69
N PHE A 81 -13.11 -2.55 -7.18
CA PHE A 81 -14.36 -3.18 -7.58
C PHE A 81 -14.27 -4.71 -7.58
N GLY A 82 -15.32 -5.35 -7.06
CA GLY A 82 -15.44 -6.80 -6.99
C GLY A 82 -14.70 -7.40 -5.79
N THR A 83 -14.95 -8.69 -5.58
CA THR A 83 -14.27 -9.52 -4.58
C THR A 83 -13.82 -10.82 -5.22
N ASP A 84 -12.76 -11.44 -4.70
CA ASP A 84 -12.41 -12.80 -5.05
C ASP A 84 -13.37 -13.83 -4.42
N ASN A 85 -13.11 -15.13 -4.64
CA ASN A 85 -13.94 -16.22 -4.12
C ASN A 85 -13.93 -16.32 -2.59
N ASP A 86 -12.94 -15.73 -1.91
CA ASP A 86 -12.82 -15.72 -0.45
C ASP A 86 -13.36 -14.41 0.15
N GLY A 87 -13.84 -13.47 -0.68
CA GLY A 87 -14.36 -12.18 -0.25
C GLY A 87 -13.31 -11.07 -0.15
N ALA A 88 -12.08 -11.29 -0.60
CA ALA A 88 -11.05 -10.24 -0.62
C ALA A 88 -11.39 -9.17 -1.67
N GLY A 89 -11.36 -7.90 -1.28
CA GLY A 89 -11.56 -6.79 -2.20
C GLY A 89 -10.46 -6.73 -3.27
N ILE A 90 -10.83 -6.31 -4.48
CA ILE A 90 -9.90 -6.25 -5.61
C ILE A 90 -9.55 -4.80 -5.97
N CYS A 91 -8.24 -4.53 -6.05
CA CYS A 91 -7.67 -3.30 -6.61
C CYS A 91 -7.19 -3.55 -8.03
N TRP A 92 -7.79 -2.90 -9.01
CA TRP A 92 -7.41 -2.97 -10.41
C TRP A 92 -6.50 -1.79 -10.76
N MET A 93 -5.26 -2.09 -11.14
CA MET A 93 -4.31 -1.14 -11.70
C MET A 93 -4.31 -1.29 -13.21
N VAL A 94 -5.03 -0.41 -13.92
CA VAL A 94 -5.18 -0.49 -15.39
C VAL A 94 -4.00 0.22 -16.07
N ALA A 95 -2.88 -0.48 -16.19
CA ALA A 95 -1.60 0.08 -16.61
C ALA A 95 -1.61 0.56 -18.07
N GLY A 96 -2.13 -0.24 -19.01
CA GLY A 96 -2.04 0.10 -20.43
C GLY A 96 -2.93 1.26 -20.86
N ARG A 97 -4.11 1.41 -20.24
CA ARG A 97 -5.03 2.54 -20.46
C ARG A 97 -4.75 3.76 -19.59
N SER A 98 -3.75 3.70 -18.71
CA SER A 98 -3.32 4.85 -17.91
C SER A 98 -2.67 5.94 -18.79
N ASN A 99 -2.93 7.20 -18.45
CA ASN A 99 -2.31 8.41 -18.98
C ASN A 99 -1.12 8.88 -18.13
N LEU A 100 -0.61 8.06 -17.20
CA LEU A 100 0.51 8.39 -16.31
C LEU A 100 1.70 8.97 -17.08
N LYS A 101 2.09 8.37 -18.21
CA LYS A 101 3.20 8.90 -19.02
C LYS A 101 2.98 10.37 -19.42
N ALA A 102 1.80 10.71 -19.92
CA ALA A 102 1.49 12.07 -20.35
C ALA A 102 1.45 13.06 -19.16
N ILE A 103 1.00 12.62 -17.98
CA ILE A 103 1.07 13.41 -16.74
C ILE A 103 2.53 13.71 -16.37
N LEU A 104 3.40 12.70 -16.43
CA LEU A 104 4.82 12.85 -16.09
C LEU A 104 5.59 13.68 -17.11
N ASP A 105 5.26 13.58 -18.40
CA ASP A 105 5.84 14.42 -19.46
C ASP A 105 5.52 15.92 -19.27
N ARG A 106 4.43 16.24 -18.54
CA ARG A 106 4.08 17.63 -18.16
C ARG A 106 4.80 18.12 -16.89
N GLY A 107 5.63 17.28 -16.27
CA GLY A 107 6.39 17.61 -15.06
C GLY A 107 5.62 17.42 -13.76
N GLU A 108 4.50 16.69 -13.77
CA GLU A 108 3.64 16.48 -12.59
C GLU A 108 4.07 15.26 -11.74
N TYR A 109 5.39 15.01 -11.59
CA TYR A 109 5.90 13.81 -10.90
C TYR A 109 5.41 13.69 -9.46
N ASP A 110 5.60 14.73 -8.65
CA ASP A 110 5.25 14.70 -7.22
C ASP A 110 3.74 14.52 -7.01
N SER A 111 2.92 15.20 -7.83
CA SER A 111 1.47 15.07 -7.77
C SER A 111 1.01 13.66 -8.15
N ALA A 112 1.58 13.07 -9.20
CA ALA A 112 1.27 11.70 -9.61
C ALA A 112 1.68 10.67 -8.55
N LEU A 113 2.87 10.83 -7.96
CA LEU A 113 3.35 9.95 -6.89
C LEU A 113 2.46 10.04 -5.64
N ARG A 114 2.10 11.24 -5.21
CA ARG A 114 1.16 11.45 -4.10
C ARG A 114 -0.20 10.82 -4.37
N TRP A 115 -0.72 10.96 -5.59
CA TRP A 115 -1.96 10.30 -5.98
C TRP A 115 -1.85 8.77 -5.89
N SER A 116 -0.72 8.19 -6.32
CA SER A 116 -0.49 6.74 -6.17
C SER A 116 -0.56 6.30 -4.70
N PHE A 117 -0.02 7.10 -3.77
CA PHE A 117 -0.15 6.83 -2.34
C PHE A 117 -1.57 7.03 -1.80
N VAL A 118 -2.32 8.02 -2.29
CA VAL A 118 -3.74 8.19 -1.95
C VAL A 118 -4.57 6.97 -2.37
N MET A 119 -4.35 6.48 -3.59
CA MET A 119 -5.01 5.27 -4.04
C MET A 119 -4.61 4.10 -3.15
N MET A 120 -3.33 3.90 -2.89
CA MET A 120 -2.85 2.86 -1.98
C MET A 120 -3.52 2.91 -0.60
N GLU A 121 -3.53 4.06 0.09
CA GLU A 121 -4.20 4.24 1.40
C GLU A 121 -5.70 3.93 1.31
N THR A 122 -6.35 4.36 0.23
CA THR A 122 -7.78 4.09 -0.02
C THR A 122 -8.03 2.58 -0.15
N GLY A 123 -7.21 1.87 -0.92
CA GLY A 123 -7.29 0.43 -1.06
C GLY A 123 -7.03 -0.33 0.24
N LEU A 124 -5.99 0.08 0.97
CA LEU A 124 -5.66 -0.50 2.27
C LEU A 124 -6.78 -0.32 3.29
N LYS A 125 -7.45 0.83 3.28
CA LYS A 125 -8.65 1.06 4.11
C LYS A 125 -9.77 0.08 3.77
N LEU A 126 -10.06 -0.10 2.48
CA LEU A 126 -11.08 -1.06 2.02
C LEU A 126 -10.73 -2.50 2.42
N PHE A 127 -9.46 -2.89 2.31
CA PHE A 127 -9.00 -4.22 2.74
C PHE A 127 -9.09 -4.39 4.26
N SER A 128 -8.81 -3.33 5.02
CA SER A 128 -8.98 -3.37 6.46
C SER A 128 -10.45 -3.51 6.85
N GLU A 129 -11.36 -2.82 6.17
CA GLU A 129 -12.81 -2.90 6.40
C GLU A 129 -13.38 -4.29 6.06
N SER A 130 -12.89 -4.94 5.00
CA SER A 130 -13.30 -6.31 4.65
C SER A 130 -12.74 -7.37 5.61
N GLY A 131 -11.66 -7.05 6.31
CA GLY A 131 -10.99 -7.99 7.21
C GLY A 131 -10.15 -9.06 6.52
N ILE A 132 -9.94 -8.92 5.20
CA ILE A 132 -9.22 -9.89 4.37
C ILE A 132 -8.18 -9.11 3.54
N PRO A 133 -6.89 -9.53 3.55
CA PRO A 133 -5.88 -8.92 2.69
C PRO A 133 -6.34 -8.88 1.24
N GLY A 134 -6.12 -7.74 0.58
CA GLY A 134 -6.66 -7.49 -0.75
C GLY A 134 -5.95 -8.25 -1.86
N LEU A 135 -6.60 -8.31 -3.01
CA LEU A 135 -6.01 -8.74 -4.28
C LEU A 135 -5.68 -7.50 -5.12
N VAL A 136 -4.45 -7.41 -5.61
CA VAL A 136 -4.08 -6.41 -6.62
C VAL A 136 -4.04 -7.10 -7.96
N VAL A 137 -4.70 -6.54 -8.98
CA VAL A 137 -4.66 -7.01 -10.36
C VAL A 137 -4.04 -5.92 -11.22
N ILE A 138 -2.91 -6.21 -11.85
CA ILE A 138 -2.31 -5.32 -12.84
C ILE A 138 -2.84 -5.70 -14.22
N ASP A 139 -3.77 -4.90 -14.73
CA ASP A 139 -4.28 -5.05 -16.09
C ASP A 139 -3.31 -4.40 -17.09
N MET A 140 -2.66 -5.27 -17.87
CA MET A 140 -1.64 -4.91 -18.86
C MET A 140 -2.21 -4.80 -20.28
N GLU A 141 -3.53 -4.95 -20.46
CA GLU A 141 -4.19 -4.72 -21.74
C GLU A 141 -3.89 -3.29 -22.24
N ASP A 142 -3.59 -3.16 -23.54
CA ASP A 142 -3.18 -1.90 -24.20
C ASP A 142 -1.86 -1.28 -23.71
N LEU A 143 -1.05 -1.99 -22.93
CA LEU A 143 0.26 -1.50 -22.52
C LEU A 143 1.24 -1.53 -23.70
N SER A 144 1.45 -0.37 -24.32
CA SER A 144 2.42 -0.23 -25.40
C SER A 144 3.87 -0.24 -24.89
N TYR A 145 4.81 -0.61 -25.77
CA TYR A 145 6.25 -0.56 -25.47
C TYR A 145 6.71 0.83 -24.98
N ASN A 146 6.17 1.90 -25.59
CA ASN A 146 6.49 3.28 -25.22
C ASN A 146 6.09 3.61 -23.78
N LYS A 147 4.92 3.14 -23.33
CA LYS A 147 4.47 3.30 -21.93
C LYS A 147 5.27 2.40 -20.99
N ALA A 148 5.48 1.13 -21.37
CA ALA A 148 6.18 0.14 -20.56
C ALA A 148 7.66 0.48 -20.30
N THR A 149 8.31 1.21 -21.20
CA THR A 149 9.73 1.61 -21.08
C THR A 149 9.92 3.04 -20.59
N HIS A 150 8.84 3.72 -20.19
CA HIS A 150 8.90 5.08 -19.72
C HIS A 150 9.51 5.17 -18.31
N ILE A 151 10.76 5.62 -18.22
CA ILE A 151 11.54 5.63 -16.98
C ILE A 151 10.85 6.34 -15.80
N PRO A 152 10.26 7.55 -15.95
CA PRO A 152 9.53 8.18 -14.84
C PRO A 152 8.36 7.33 -14.33
N SER A 153 7.61 6.68 -15.22
CA SER A 153 6.48 5.82 -14.84
C SER A 153 6.96 4.57 -14.10
N LEU A 154 8.06 3.96 -14.57
CA LEU A 154 8.69 2.83 -13.88
C LEU A 154 9.22 3.20 -12.49
N LYS A 155 9.73 4.43 -12.32
CA LYS A 155 10.16 4.93 -11.00
C LYS A 155 8.99 5.04 -10.03
N ILE A 156 7.85 5.62 -10.44
CA ILE A 156 6.66 5.69 -9.57
C ILE A 156 6.17 4.30 -9.19
N LEU A 157 6.09 3.37 -10.16
CA LEU A 157 5.68 2.00 -9.88
C LEU A 157 6.64 1.31 -8.88
N TYR A 158 7.94 1.44 -9.12
CA TYR A 158 8.97 0.88 -8.26
C TYR A 158 8.90 1.46 -6.84
N GLU A 159 8.80 2.78 -6.72
CA GLU A 159 8.71 3.48 -5.45
C GLU A 159 7.44 3.08 -4.69
N GLY A 160 6.30 3.00 -5.37
CA GLY A 160 5.05 2.49 -4.79
C GLY A 160 5.17 1.05 -4.28
N LEU A 161 5.73 0.12 -5.06
CA LEU A 161 5.91 -1.27 -4.64
C LEU A 161 6.87 -1.40 -3.46
N GLN A 162 7.97 -0.65 -3.47
CA GLN A 162 8.92 -0.65 -2.36
C GLN A 162 8.31 -0.15 -1.05
N GLN A 163 7.52 0.92 -1.10
CA GLN A 163 6.84 1.43 0.10
C GLN A 163 5.72 0.48 0.54
N PHE A 164 5.02 -0.14 -0.41
CA PHE A 164 4.03 -1.17 -0.09
C PHE A 164 4.65 -2.31 0.75
N GLU A 165 5.78 -2.88 0.30
CA GLU A 165 6.47 -3.96 1.01
C GLU A 165 7.03 -3.55 2.37
N LYS A 166 7.56 -2.32 2.48
CA LYS A 166 8.22 -1.85 3.71
C LYS A 166 7.24 -1.38 4.79
N CYS A 167 6.14 -0.75 4.37
CA CYS A 167 5.26 0.00 5.27
C CYS A 167 3.90 -0.69 5.47
N TYR A 168 3.52 -1.61 4.60
CA TYR A 168 2.22 -2.28 4.63
C TYR A 168 2.35 -3.81 4.52
N PRO A 169 3.15 -4.44 5.39
CA PRO A 169 3.31 -5.89 5.38
C PRO A 169 1.97 -6.60 5.54
N GLU A 170 1.83 -7.77 4.92
CA GLU A 170 0.66 -8.66 5.04
C GLU A 170 -0.69 -8.04 4.58
N MET A 171 -0.66 -6.95 3.80
CA MET A 171 -1.89 -6.27 3.32
C MET A 171 -2.34 -6.70 1.92
N ALA A 172 -1.46 -7.29 1.12
CA ALA A 172 -1.82 -7.92 -0.15
C ALA A 172 -1.63 -9.43 -0.06
N ARG A 173 -2.64 -10.17 -0.52
CA ARG A 173 -2.58 -11.63 -0.59
C ARG A 173 -1.81 -12.10 -1.82
N ARG A 174 -2.06 -11.44 -2.97
CA ARG A 174 -1.53 -11.78 -4.30
C ARG A 174 -1.47 -10.53 -5.19
N LEU A 175 -0.59 -10.58 -6.19
CA LEU A 175 -0.43 -9.63 -7.30
C LEU A 175 -0.62 -10.37 -8.63
#